data_AF-A0A3M1ZAS4-F1
#
_entry.id   AF-A0A3M1ZAS4-F1
#
_cell.length_a   1.000
_cell.length_b   1.000
_cell.length_c   1.000
_cell.angle_alpha   90.00
_cell.angle_beta   90.00
_cell.angle_gamma   90.00
#
_symmetry.space_group_name_H-M   'P 1'
#
loop_
_entity.id
_entity.type
_entity.pdbx_description
1 polymer ?
#
loop_
_entity_poly.entity_id
_entity_poly.type
_entity_poly.pdbx_seq_one_letter_code
_entity_poly.pdbx_strand_id
1 'polypeptide(L)' 'MGHRVTVFKPYPLAPGQKIRIEGGPRSGDWEVVEVGDRKMRLRCPVSGKEVEWDRFACFVEERPDAEWPRRDG' A
#
# COMPACT_ATOMS: atom_id res chain seq x y z
N MET A 1 20.42 -14.91 17.48
CA MET A 1 20.97 -14.02 16.44
C MET A 1 19.78 -13.45 15.70
N GLY A 2 19.68 -12.11 15.62
CA GLY A 2 18.68 -11.46 14.80
C GLY A 2 18.99 -11.64 13.31
N HIS A 3 17.96 -11.55 12.49
CA HIS A 3 18.07 -11.53 11.03
C HIS A 3 17.74 -10.14 10.53
N ARG A 4 18.35 -9.77 9.40
CA ARG A 4 17.91 -8.62 8.63
C ARG A 4 16.61 -8.98 7.89
N VAL A 5 15.48 -8.44 8.34
CA VAL A 5 14.16 -8.73 7.81
C VAL A 5 13.53 -7.47 7.24
N THR A 6 13.09 -7.51 5.99
CA THR A 6 12.27 -6.46 5.39
C THR A 6 10.80 -6.73 5.71
N VAL A 7 10.16 -5.80 6.42
CA VAL A 7 8.76 -5.93 6.84
C VAL A 7 7.87 -5.07 5.95
N PHE A 8 6.84 -5.69 5.39
CA PHE A 8 5.80 -5.02 4.61
C PHE A 8 4.51 -4.96 5.43
N LYS A 9 4.00 -3.75 5.68
CA LYS A 9 2.71 -3.54 6.34
C LYS A 9 1.78 -2.80 5.38
N PRO A 10 0.51 -3.19 5.21
CA PRO A 10 -0.44 -2.43 4.42
C PRO A 10 -0.46 -0.96 4.87
N TYR A 11 -0.33 -0.05 3.90
CA TYR A 11 -0.49 1.37 4.19
C TYR A 11 -1.97 1.62 4.55
N PRO A 12 -2.25 2.35 5.65
CA PRO A 12 -3.61 2.63 6.11
C PRO A 12 -4.23 3.76 5.28
N LEU A 13 -4.49 3.46 4.00
CA LEU A 13 -5.19 4.38 3.12
C LEU A 13 -6.60 4.67 3.67
N ALA A 14 -7.07 5.89 3.44
CA ALA A 14 -8.40 6.36 3.84
C ALA A 14 -9.09 7.09 2.68
N PRO A 15 -10.42 6.99 2.55
CA PRO A 15 -11.20 7.78 1.60
C PRO A 15 -10.87 9.29 1.68
N GLY A 16 -10.81 9.95 0.52
CA GLY A 16 -10.48 11.36 0.35
C GLY A 16 -8.98 11.68 0.27
N GLN A 17 -8.10 10.72 0.56
CA GLN A 17 -6.65 10.91 0.42
C GLN A 17 -6.25 11.08 -1.05
N LYS A 18 -5.25 11.93 -1.29
CA LYS A 18 -4.61 12.13 -2.59
C LYS A 18 -3.27 11.41 -2.59
N ILE A 19 -3.06 10.53 -3.56
CA ILE A 19 -1.84 9.74 -3.69
C ILE A 19 -1.23 9.93 -5.08
N ARG A 20 0.09 9.87 -5.14
CA ARG A 20 0.86 9.80 -6.37
C ARG A 20 1.62 8.49 -6.40
N ILE A 21 1.46 7.74 -7.48
CA ILE A 21 2.20 6.50 -7.72
C ILE A 21 3.25 6.81 -8.79
N GLU A 22 4.52 6.65 -8.43
CA GLU A 22 5.63 6.86 -9.35
C GLU A 22 6.05 5.51 -9.95
N GLY A 23 6.00 5.41 -11.29
CA GLY A 23 6.37 4.20 -12.03
C GLY A 23 5.31 3.09 -12.07
N GLY A 24 5.54 2.12 -12.96
CA GLY A 24 4.66 0.97 -13.15
C GLY A 24 3.32 1.29 -13.85
N PRO A 25 2.48 0.26 -14.07
CA PRO A 25 1.23 0.37 -14.84
C PRO A 25 0.12 1.15 -14.12
N ARG A 26 0.29 1.44 -12.83
CA ARG A 26 -0.66 2.21 -12.00
C ARG A 26 -0.19 3.64 -11.76
N SER A 27 0.90 4.05 -12.41
CA SER A 27 1.49 5.38 -12.23
C SER A 27 0.49 6.50 -12.49
N GLY A 28 0.67 7.60 -11.76
CA GLY A 28 -0.16 8.79 -11.86
C GLY A 28 -0.78 9.21 -10.54
N ASP A 29 -1.62 10.23 -10.63
CA ASP A 29 -2.34 10.81 -9.50
C ASP A 29 -3.70 10.17 -9.32
N TRP A 30 -4.04 9.92 -8.06
CA TRP A 30 -5.29 9.27 -7.68
C TRP A 30 -5.87 9.86 -6.42
N GLU A 31 -7.20 9.90 -6.34
CA GLU A 31 -7.94 10.11 -5.12
C GLU A 31 -8.47 8.76 -4.62
N VAL A 32 -8.27 8.48 -3.33
CA VAL A 32 -8.81 7.28 -2.69
C VAL A 32 -10.30 7.47 -2.47
N VAL A 33 -11.12 6.62 -3.08
CA VAL A 33 -12.58 6.66 -2.95
C VAL A 33 -13.04 5.72 -1.84
N GLU A 34 -12.50 4.50 -1.80
CA GLU A 34 -12.87 3.47 -0.84
C GLU A 34 -11.69 2.54 -0.57
N VAL A 35 -11.59 2.03 0.65
CA VAL A 35 -10.58 1.04 1.06
C VAL A 35 -11.25 -0.06 1.84
N GLY A 36 -11.23 -1.28 1.30
CA GLY A 36 -11.62 -2.50 2.01
C GLY A 36 -10.43 -3.29 2.51
N ASP A 37 -10.67 -4.53 2.92
CA ASP A 37 -9.60 -5.41 3.44
C ASP A 37 -8.62 -5.83 2.34
N ARG A 38 -9.14 -6.19 1.16
CA ARG A 38 -8.35 -6.65 0.01
C ARG A 38 -8.34 -5.68 -1.16
N LYS A 39 -9.43 -4.98 -1.40
CA LYS A 39 -9.63 -4.09 -2.54
C LYS A 39 -9.58 -2.62 -2.12
N MET A 40 -9.29 -1.75 -3.06
CA MET A 40 -9.45 -0.32 -2.93
C MET A 40 -9.91 0.29 -4.25
N ARG A 41 -10.64 1.39 -4.16
CA ARG A 41 -11.16 2.12 -5.29
C ARG A 41 -10.48 3.47 -5.39
N LEU A 42 -9.99 3.79 -6.58
CA LEU A 42 -9.29 5.03 -6.88
C LEU A 42 -9.99 5.79 -8.01
N ARG A 43 -9.95 7.12 -7.95
CA ARG A 43 -10.45 8.01 -8.99
C ARG A 43 -9.32 8.82 -9.59
N CYS A 44 -9.22 8.81 -10.91
CA CYS A 44 -8.30 9.68 -11.63
C CYS A 44 -8.81 11.13 -11.55
N PRO A 45 -8.03 12.10 -11.05
CA PRO A 45 -8.49 13.48 -10.90
C PRO A 45 -8.63 14.21 -12.25
N VAL A 46 -8.00 13.71 -13.32
CA VAL A 46 -8.04 14.33 -14.65
C VAL A 46 -9.24 13.85 -15.46
N SER A 47 -9.45 12.52 -15.52
CA SER A 47 -10.51 11.93 -16.34
C SER A 47 -11.80 11.62 -15.57
N GLY A 48 -11.76 11.65 -14.24
CA GLY A 48 -12.87 11.20 -13.38
C GLY A 48 -13.06 9.67 -13.37
N LYS A 49 -12.29 8.91 -14.15
CA LYS A 49 -12.41 7.45 -14.22
C LYS A 49 -12.11 6.81 -12.87
N GLU A 50 -12.99 5.94 -12.43
CA GLU A 50 -12.79 5.08 -11.26
C GLU A 50 -12.27 3.69 -11.65
N VAL A 51 -11.41 3.15 -10.80
CA VAL A 51 -10.83 1.81 -10.94
C VAL A 51 -10.83 1.12 -9.58
N GLU A 52 -11.05 -0.19 -9.57
CA GLU A 52 -10.92 -1.03 -8.39
C GLU A 52 -9.72 -1.97 -8.55
N TRP A 53 -8.82 -1.96 -7.57
CA TRP A 53 -7.61 -2.78 -7.55
C TRP A 53 -7.41 -3.48 -6.20
N ASP A 54 -6.64 -4.57 -6.19
CA ASP A 54 -6.10 -5.09 -4.92
C ASP A 54 -5.20 -4.05 -4.26
N ARG A 55 -5.28 -3.96 -2.93
CA ARG A 55 -4.40 -3.11 -2.11
C ARG A 55 -2.96 -3.50 -2.37
N PHE A 56 -2.15 -2.51 -2.72
CA PHE A 56 -0.73 -2.70 -3.02
C PHE A 56 0.17 -1.75 -2.24
N ALA A 57 -0.38 -0.65 -1.72
CA ALA A 57 0.40 0.32 -0.96
C ALA A 57 0.79 -0.29 0.39
N CYS A 58 2.09 -0.35 0.65
CA CYS A 58 2.65 -0.87 1.88
C CYS A 58 3.70 0.10 2.43
N PHE A 59 3.78 0.22 3.75
CA PHE A 59 4.99 0.64 4.42
C PHE A 59 6.03 -0.47 4.32
N VAL A 60 7.28 -0.07 4.10
CA VAL A 60 8.43 -0.99 4.02
C VAL A 60 9.49 -0.49 5.00
N GLU A 61 9.98 -1.39 5.85
CA GLU A 61 11.02 -1.10 6.83
C GLU A 61 12.02 -2.26 6.87
N GLU A 62 13.31 -1.96 6.87
CA GLU A 62 14.36 -2.96 7.12
C GLU A 62 14.68 -3.01 8.61
N ARG A 63 14.59 -4.20 9.20
CA ARG A 63 14.91 -4.46 10.60
C ARG A 63 16.16 -5.33 10.67
N PRO A 64 17.32 -4.80 11.12
CA PRO A 64 18.59 -5.52 11.05
C PRO A 64 18.69 -6.73 11.99
N ASP A 65 17.94 -6.73 13.09
CA ASP A 65 18.04 -7.72 14.17
C ASP A 65 16.69 -8.36 14.55
N ALA A 66 15.77 -8.49 13.60
CA ALA A 66 14.46 -9.07 13.85
C ALA A 66 14.51 -10.60 14.04
N GLU A 67 13.58 -11.13 14.85
CA GLU A 67 13.38 -12.59 14.94
C GLU A 67 12.87 -13.13 13.59
N TRP A 68 13.45 -14.25 13.16
CA TRP A 68 12.99 -14.99 12.00
C TRP A 68 13.19 -16.51 12.18
N PRO A 69 12.18 -17.37 11.96
CA PRO A 69 10.78 -16.99 11.75
C PRO A 69 10.24 -16.28 12.99
N ARG A 70 9.41 -15.26 12.78
CA ARG A 70 8.66 -14.68 13.89
C ARG A 70 7.80 -15.80 14.48
N ARG A 71 8.00 -16.12 15.76
CA ARG A 71 7.08 -17.00 16.48
C ARG A 71 5.91 -16.14 16.89
N ASP A 72 4.89 -16.06 16.05
CA ASP A 72 3.63 -15.41 16.42
C ASP A 72 3.06 -16.09 17.68
N GLY A 73 2.45 -15.29 18.57
CA GLY A 73 1.59 -15.73 19.67
C GLY A 73 0.14 -15.77 19.25
#